data_AF-A0A1M7GC29-F1
#
_entry.id   AF-A0A1M7GC29-F1
#
_cell.length_a   1.000
_cell.length_b   1.000
_cell.length_c   1.000
_cell.angle_alpha   90.00
_cell.angle_beta   90.00
_cell.angle_gamma   90.00
#
_symmetry.space_group_name_H-M   'P 1'
#
loop_
_entity.id
_entity.type
_entity.pdbx_description
1 polymer ?
#
loop_
_entity_poly.entity_id
_entity_poly.type
_entity_poly.pdbx_seq_one_letter_code
_entity_poly.pdbx_strand_id
1 'polypeptide(L)'
;MSKKPFILSCMVVLLILTFGGCGKQNKQYGYIPMFDKLTWGMSLQEVVNTLQLTTQNAKIIEPKENSAYTIVRLSDAYEAYGMKGIVNLLITDGELNTQDEHSYPVNALSAVVLQYDDFDADTLKANMEKELGKPKSDKTENSGEVITWKSKDRISSLSKSEQKKLYAYCEELEARGNKNLSPKEKSAINKITLTITKDGKKAVITYYGDWAVYINYSRNLQK
;
A
#
# COMPACT_ATOMS: atom_id res chain seq x y z
N MET A 1 -54.34 13.30 -28.66
CA MET A 1 -53.57 13.15 -27.41
C MET A 1 -52.16 13.68 -27.61
N SER A 2 -51.83 14.78 -26.93
CA SER A 2 -50.56 15.49 -27.04
C SER A 2 -49.41 14.62 -26.50
N LYS A 3 -48.49 14.17 -27.38
CA LYS A 3 -47.28 13.40 -27.01
C LYS A 3 -46.20 14.25 -26.30
N LYS A 4 -46.51 15.52 -25.97
CA LYS A 4 -45.56 16.49 -25.41
C LYS A 4 -45.10 16.22 -23.95
N PRO A 5 -45.88 15.61 -23.03
CA PRO A 5 -45.40 15.41 -21.66
C PRO A 5 -44.43 14.23 -21.54
N PHE A 6 -44.44 13.29 -22.49
CA PHE A 6 -43.58 12.10 -22.44
C PHE A 6 -42.13 12.40 -22.86
N ILE A 7 -41.95 13.28 -23.86
CA ILE A 7 -40.62 13.68 -24.34
C ILE A 7 -39.87 14.48 -23.27
N LEU A 8 -40.58 15.35 -22.54
CA LEU A 8 -39.97 16.15 -21.48
C LEU A 8 -39.49 15.27 -20.31
N SER A 9 -40.26 14.23 -19.97
CA SER A 9 -39.90 13.29 -18.90
C SER A 9 -38.68 12.43 -19.27
N CYS A 10 -38.58 11.94 -20.50
CA CYS A 10 -37.39 11.22 -20.97
C CYS A 10 -36.13 12.09 -21.00
N MET A 11 -36.27 13.38 -21.34
CA MET A 11 -35.13 14.31 -21.41
C MET A 11 -34.58 14.66 -20.02
N VAL A 12 -35.44 14.74 -19.00
CA VAL A 12 -35.03 14.94 -17.60
C VAL A 12 -34.35 13.69 -17.03
N VAL A 13 -34.82 12.48 -17.35
CA VAL A 13 -34.19 11.23 -16.92
C VAL A 13 -32.81 11.04 -17.57
N LEU A 14 -32.64 11.40 -18.86
CA LEU A 14 -31.35 11.40 -19.55
C LEU A 14 -30.36 12.41 -18.94
N LEU A 15 -30.85 13.56 -18.45
CA LEU A 15 -30.05 14.56 -17.73
C LEU A 15 -29.62 14.07 -16.34
N ILE A 16 -30.48 13.37 -15.60
CA ILE A 16 -30.12 12.80 -14.29
C ILE A 16 -29.08 11.68 -14.46
N LEU A 17 -29.14 10.92 -15.55
CA LEU A 17 -28.16 9.87 -15.86
C LEU A 17 -26.79 10.42 -16.31
N THR A 18 -26.71 11.63 -16.88
CA THR A 18 -25.43 12.28 -17.20
C THR A 18 -24.83 13.03 -16.01
N PHE A 19 -25.65 13.43 -15.03
CA PHE A 19 -25.21 14.01 -13.75
C PHE A 19 -24.96 12.97 -12.65
N GLY A 20 -25.18 11.69 -12.92
CA GLY A 20 -24.54 10.57 -12.22
C GLY A 20 -23.04 10.56 -12.52
N GLY A 21 -22.35 11.66 -12.18
CA GLY A 21 -20.93 11.80 -12.31
C GLY A 21 -20.29 10.58 -11.66
N CYS A 22 -19.56 9.81 -12.48
CA CYS A 22 -18.50 8.93 -12.00
C CYS A 22 -17.73 9.74 -10.95
N GLY A 23 -18.01 9.49 -9.67
CA GLY A 23 -17.17 9.98 -8.58
C GLY A 23 -15.78 9.55 -8.97
N LYS A 24 -14.83 10.49 -9.07
CA LYS A 24 -13.45 10.20 -9.42
C LYS A 24 -12.96 9.14 -8.43
N GLN A 25 -13.03 7.86 -8.81
CA GLN A 25 -12.39 6.81 -8.06
C GLN A 25 -10.91 7.17 -8.16
N ASN A 26 -10.33 7.54 -7.03
CA ASN A 26 -8.91 7.85 -6.97
C ASN A 26 -8.19 6.58 -7.41
N LYS A 27 -7.63 6.63 -8.62
CA LYS A 27 -6.92 5.49 -9.21
C LYS A 27 -5.83 5.07 -8.24
N GLN A 28 -5.89 3.83 -7.78
CA GLN A 28 -4.81 3.23 -7.02
C GLN A 28 -3.70 2.81 -7.99
N TYR A 29 -2.46 2.98 -7.56
CA TYR A 29 -1.29 2.76 -8.37
C TYR A 29 -0.37 1.74 -7.70
N GLY A 30 0.23 0.87 -8.51
CA GLY A 30 1.08 -0.20 -8.02
C GLY A 30 0.29 -1.35 -7.39
N TYR A 31 0.96 -2.14 -6.55
CA TYR A 31 0.29 -3.17 -5.75
C TYR A 31 -0.58 -2.51 -4.68
N ILE A 32 -1.79 -3.03 -4.49
CA ILE A 32 -2.69 -2.61 -3.41
C ILE A 32 -2.38 -3.42 -2.14
N PRO A 33 -2.76 -2.94 -0.94
CA PRO A 33 -2.71 -3.77 0.27
C PRO A 33 -3.52 -5.06 0.05
N MET A 34 -3.10 -6.15 0.68
CA MET A 34 -3.77 -7.46 0.55
C MET A 34 -5.25 -7.48 1.01
N PHE A 35 -5.72 -6.42 1.67
CA PHE A 35 -7.11 -6.24 2.06
C PHE A 35 -7.73 -5.16 1.18
N ASP A 36 -8.71 -5.52 0.34
CA ASP A 36 -9.31 -4.62 -0.66
C ASP A 36 -9.89 -3.31 -0.10
N LYS A 37 -10.29 -3.32 1.18
CA LYS A 37 -10.82 -2.13 1.85
C LYS A 37 -9.72 -1.15 2.26
N LEU A 38 -8.48 -1.60 2.38
CA LEU A 38 -7.36 -0.78 2.79
C LEU A 38 -6.73 -0.06 1.60
N THR A 39 -6.21 1.13 1.87
CA THR A 39 -5.46 1.92 0.90
C THR A 39 -4.18 2.44 1.53
N TRP A 40 -3.10 2.54 0.76
CA TRP A 40 -1.84 3.08 1.25
C TRP A 40 -2.03 4.51 1.78
N GLY A 41 -1.47 4.79 2.95
CA GLY A 41 -1.60 6.09 3.60
C GLY A 41 -2.83 6.27 4.49
N MET A 42 -3.66 5.24 4.70
CA MET A 42 -4.68 5.28 5.75
C MET A 42 -4.01 5.39 7.13
N SER A 43 -4.51 6.29 7.97
CA SER A 43 -4.13 6.41 9.37
C SER A 43 -4.49 5.17 10.19
N LEU A 44 -3.89 5.04 11.38
CA LEU A 44 -4.24 3.97 12.33
C LEU A 44 -5.75 3.94 12.59
N GLN A 45 -6.38 5.10 12.82
CA GLN A 45 -7.82 5.17 13.09
C GLN A 45 -8.65 4.73 11.87
N GLU A 46 -8.25 5.13 10.66
CA GLU A 46 -8.92 4.68 9.44
C GLU A 46 -8.78 3.17 9.24
N VAL A 47 -7.61 2.59 9.51
CA VAL A 47 -7.38 1.14 9.46
C VAL A 47 -8.27 0.42 10.49
N VAL A 48 -8.28 0.88 11.75
CA VAL A 48 -9.11 0.33 12.82
C VAL A 48 -10.59 0.35 12.43
N ASN A 49 -11.08 1.47 11.91
CA ASN A 49 -12.48 1.60 11.50
C ASN A 49 -12.80 0.74 10.27
N THR A 50 -11.91 0.70 9.28
CA THR A 50 -12.13 0.01 8.01
C THR A 50 -12.17 -1.51 8.19
N LEU A 51 -11.31 -2.04 9.06
CA LEU A 51 -11.26 -3.46 9.37
C LEU A 51 -12.10 -3.84 10.60
N GLN A 52 -12.75 -2.87 11.25
CA GLN A 52 -13.56 -3.07 12.46
C GLN A 52 -12.74 -3.78 13.56
N LEU A 53 -11.53 -3.29 13.79
CA LEU A 53 -10.60 -3.88 14.74
C LEU A 53 -11.04 -3.58 16.17
N THR A 54 -10.87 -4.59 17.01
CA THR A 54 -11.15 -4.60 18.44
C THR A 54 -10.00 -5.30 19.15
N THR A 55 -9.95 -5.22 20.48
CA THR A 55 -8.96 -5.93 21.29
C THR A 55 -9.07 -7.45 21.22
N GLN A 56 -10.17 -7.99 20.65
CA GLN A 56 -10.36 -9.43 20.46
C GLN A 56 -9.70 -9.93 19.16
N ASN A 57 -9.72 -9.13 18.10
CA ASN A 57 -9.29 -9.56 16.75
C ASN A 57 -7.98 -8.91 16.28
N ALA A 58 -7.43 -7.96 17.04
CA ALA A 58 -6.12 -7.38 16.78
C ALA A 58 -5.44 -6.90 18.06
N LYS A 59 -4.11 -6.85 18.02
CA LYS A 59 -3.25 -6.21 19.01
C LYS A 59 -2.51 -5.04 18.37
N ILE A 60 -2.66 -3.85 18.95
CA ILE A 60 -1.84 -2.69 18.60
C ILE A 60 -0.59 -2.73 19.48
N ILE A 61 0.57 -2.63 18.83
CA ILE A 61 1.89 -2.64 19.47
C ILE A 61 2.53 -1.30 19.14
N GLU A 62 2.71 -0.48 20.17
CA GLU A 62 3.34 0.82 20.03
C GLU A 62 4.81 0.69 19.60
N PRO A 63 5.34 1.70 18.89
CA PRO A 63 6.74 1.73 18.49
C PRO A 63 7.65 1.66 19.73
N LYS A 64 8.72 0.87 19.62
CA LYS A 64 9.86 0.95 20.55
C LYS A 64 10.73 2.15 20.19
N GLU A 65 11.62 2.59 21.09
CA GLU A 65 12.50 3.77 20.93
C GLU A 65 13.24 3.87 19.58
N ASN A 66 13.46 2.76 18.87
CA ASN A 66 14.13 2.70 17.56
C ASN A 66 13.25 2.16 16.42
N SER A 67 11.92 2.20 16.56
CA SER A 67 10.97 1.71 15.55
C SER A 67 10.17 2.86 14.96
N ALA A 68 10.08 2.87 13.63
CA ALA A 68 9.23 3.75 12.83
C ALA A 68 7.74 3.46 12.89
N TYR A 69 7.37 2.31 13.45
CA TYR A 69 6.07 1.73 13.19
C TYR A 69 5.33 1.40 14.48
N THR A 70 4.10 1.90 14.56
CA THR A 70 3.03 1.25 15.30
C THR A 70 2.59 0.02 14.49
N ILE A 71 2.55 -1.13 15.14
CA ILE A 71 2.21 -2.41 14.50
C ILE A 71 0.80 -2.81 14.90
N VAL A 72 -0.07 -3.01 13.92
CA VAL A 72 -1.37 -3.64 14.12
C VAL A 72 -1.25 -5.11 13.73
N ARG A 73 -1.13 -6.00 14.73
CA ARG A 73 -1.08 -7.44 14.52
C ARG A 73 -2.48 -8.02 14.58
N LEU A 74 -2.93 -8.67 13.50
CA LEU A 74 -4.20 -9.38 13.49
C LEU A 74 -4.09 -10.69 14.29
N SER A 75 -5.12 -11.02 15.05
CA SER A 75 -5.15 -12.24 15.89
C SER A 75 -5.32 -13.50 15.05
N ASP A 76 -6.16 -13.42 14.01
CA ASP A 76 -6.44 -14.56 13.14
C ASP A 76 -5.40 -14.69 12.03
N ALA A 77 -5.02 -15.93 11.73
CA ALA A 77 -4.19 -16.22 10.58
C ALA A 77 -4.95 -15.95 9.28
N TYR A 78 -4.27 -15.34 8.32
CA TYR A 78 -4.80 -15.04 6.99
C TYR A 78 -4.23 -16.02 5.96
N GLU A 79 -5.09 -16.54 5.09
CA GLU A 79 -4.67 -17.43 4.01
C GLU A 79 -4.31 -16.63 2.76
N ALA A 80 -3.03 -16.67 2.38
CA ALA A 80 -2.52 -16.08 1.15
C ALA A 80 -1.48 -17.02 0.54
N TYR A 81 -1.45 -17.09 -0.79
CA TYR A 81 -0.49 -17.93 -1.53
C TYR A 81 -0.53 -19.41 -1.12
N GLY A 82 -1.71 -19.90 -0.73
CA GLY A 82 -1.94 -21.28 -0.28
C GLY A 82 -1.42 -21.59 1.12
N MET A 83 -1.03 -20.58 1.90
CA MET A 83 -0.46 -20.73 3.24
C MET A 83 -1.17 -19.81 4.24
N LYS A 84 -1.26 -20.21 5.50
CA LYS A 84 -1.81 -19.39 6.59
C LYS A 84 -0.68 -18.65 7.31
N GLY A 85 -0.74 -17.33 7.35
CA GLY A 85 0.28 -16.48 7.97
C GLY A 85 -0.32 -15.46 8.93
N ILE A 86 0.50 -14.96 9.85
CA ILE A 86 0.14 -13.85 10.74
C ILE A 86 0.35 -12.53 10.00
N VAL A 87 -0.67 -11.67 10.06
CA VAL A 87 -0.64 -10.37 9.41
C VAL A 87 -0.25 -9.28 10.41
N ASN A 88 0.70 -8.45 10.01
CA ASN A 88 1.06 -7.22 10.70
C ASN A 88 0.90 -6.04 9.73
N LEU A 89 0.10 -5.05 10.09
CA LEU A 89 -0.01 -3.79 9.36
C LEU A 89 0.95 -2.79 10.00
N LEU A 90 1.82 -2.19 9.20
CA LEU A 90 2.81 -1.22 9.68
C LEU A 90 2.30 0.20 9.43
N ILE A 91 1.91 0.89 10.50
CA ILE A 91 1.54 2.30 10.48
C ILE A 91 2.78 3.09 10.89
N THR A 92 3.24 3.98 10.02
CA THR A 92 4.35 4.89 10.37
C THR A 92 3.92 5.81 11.51
N ASP A 93 4.78 6.02 12.50
CA ASP A 93 4.50 6.90 13.62
C ASP A 93 5.71 7.80 13.90
N GLY A 94 5.47 9.12 13.81
CA GLY A 94 6.40 10.19 14.21
C GLY A 94 7.76 10.26 13.52
N GLU A 95 8.47 11.37 13.72
CA GLU A 95 9.79 11.65 13.13
C GLU A 95 10.81 10.58 13.50
N LEU A 96 11.32 9.90 12.49
CA LEU A 96 12.42 8.97 12.66
C LEU A 96 13.76 9.70 12.67
N ASN A 97 14.48 9.55 13.78
CA ASN A 97 15.94 9.57 13.79
C ASN A 97 16.45 8.15 13.43
N THR A 98 15.97 7.55 12.33
CA THR A 98 16.48 6.23 11.90
C THR A 98 17.77 6.38 11.12
N GLN A 99 18.68 5.43 11.33
CA GLN A 99 19.95 5.32 10.59
C GLN A 99 19.76 5.23 9.06
N ASP A 100 18.55 4.91 8.59
CA ASP A 100 18.23 4.75 7.18
C ASP A 100 17.77 6.05 6.49
N GLU A 101 17.61 7.18 7.18
CA GLU A 101 17.32 8.50 6.58
C GLU A 101 16.12 8.53 5.60
N HIS A 102 15.13 7.64 5.76
CA HIS A 102 13.90 7.68 4.97
C HIS A 102 12.78 8.30 5.80
N SER A 103 12.27 9.41 5.31
CA SER A 103 11.20 10.17 5.94
C SER A 103 9.84 9.78 5.40
N TYR A 104 9.09 9.02 6.17
CA TYR A 104 7.75 8.60 5.78
C TYR A 104 6.68 9.61 6.24
N PRO A 105 5.54 9.70 5.54
CA PRO A 105 4.37 10.41 6.05
C PRO A 105 3.98 9.83 7.42
N VAL A 106 3.70 10.69 8.39
CA VAL A 106 3.33 10.29 9.75
C VAL A 106 1.91 9.72 9.77
N ASN A 107 1.69 8.71 10.60
CA ASN A 107 0.40 8.03 10.80
C ASN A 107 -0.16 7.51 9.47
N ALA A 108 0.63 6.68 8.78
CA ALA A 108 0.31 6.18 7.45
C ALA A 108 0.52 4.66 7.35
N LEU A 109 -0.50 3.94 6.88
CA LEU A 109 -0.34 2.55 6.46
C LEU A 109 0.69 2.50 5.33
N SER A 110 1.85 1.94 5.65
CA SER A 110 3.05 2.00 4.83
C SER A 110 3.49 0.64 4.33
N ALA A 111 3.14 -0.42 5.06
CA ALA A 111 3.39 -1.79 4.64
C ALA A 111 2.40 -2.77 5.27
N VAL A 112 2.23 -3.91 4.60
CA VAL A 112 1.54 -5.08 5.12
C VAL A 112 2.48 -6.27 5.08
N VAL A 113 2.65 -6.93 6.23
CA VAL A 113 3.59 -8.03 6.42
C VAL A 113 2.83 -9.31 6.73
N LEU A 114 3.03 -10.36 5.94
CA LEU A 114 2.60 -11.71 6.25
C LEU A 114 3.81 -12.50 6.75
N GLN A 115 3.65 -13.15 7.90
CA GLN A 115 4.70 -13.96 8.53
C GLN A 115 4.24 -15.42 8.56
N TYR A 116 5.10 -16.32 8.09
CA TYR A 116 4.88 -17.75 8.08
C TYR A 116 5.98 -18.44 8.88
N ASP A 117 5.57 -19.19 9.91
CA ASP A 117 6.46 -20.05 10.70
C ASP A 117 6.35 -21.54 10.29
N ASP A 118 5.31 -21.91 9.54
CA ASP A 118 5.12 -23.23 8.93
C ASP A 118 4.73 -23.02 7.46
N PHE A 119 5.63 -23.37 6.54
CA PHE A 119 5.44 -23.15 5.10
C PHE A 119 6.30 -24.11 4.27
N ASP A 120 5.81 -24.40 3.06
CA ASP A 120 6.60 -25.03 2.01
C ASP A 120 7.15 -23.95 1.08
N ALA A 121 8.47 -23.80 1.06
CA ALA A 121 9.14 -22.71 0.35
C ALA A 121 8.88 -22.74 -1.17
N ASP A 122 8.90 -23.92 -1.77
CA ASP A 122 8.75 -24.08 -3.22
C ASP A 122 7.31 -23.78 -3.65
N THR A 123 6.34 -24.29 -2.90
CA THR A 123 4.90 -24.02 -3.10
C THR A 123 4.60 -22.54 -2.91
N LEU A 124 5.15 -21.92 -1.86
CA LEU A 124 4.97 -20.49 -1.60
C LEU A 124 5.50 -19.66 -2.78
N LYS A 125 6.73 -19.91 -3.24
CA LYS A 125 7.34 -19.23 -4.39
C LYS A 125 6.53 -19.43 -5.67
N ALA A 126 6.11 -20.67 -5.94
CA ALA A 126 5.33 -21.00 -7.13
C ALA A 126 3.97 -20.27 -7.14
N ASN A 127 3.28 -20.24 -6.01
CA ASN A 127 2.01 -19.52 -5.88
C ASN A 127 2.20 -18.00 -6.01
N MET A 128 3.25 -17.44 -5.40
CA MET A 128 3.58 -16.03 -5.58
C MET A 128 3.93 -15.69 -7.04
N GLU A 129 4.72 -16.49 -7.74
CA GLU A 129 5.04 -16.27 -9.15
C GLU A 129 3.79 -16.38 -10.04
N LYS A 130 2.90 -17.33 -9.75
CA LYS A 130 1.63 -17.48 -10.47
C LYS A 130 0.76 -16.23 -10.36
N GLU A 131 0.69 -15.61 -9.18
CA GLU A 131 -0.14 -14.43 -8.93
C GLU A 131 0.54 -13.12 -9.34
N LEU A 132 1.82 -12.95 -9.03
CA LEU A 132 2.56 -11.70 -9.22
C LEU A 132 3.35 -11.64 -10.53
N GLY A 133 3.50 -12.78 -11.21
CA GLY A 133 4.40 -12.96 -12.36
C GLY A 133 5.85 -13.19 -11.93
N LYS A 134 6.77 -13.18 -12.90
CA LYS A 134 8.20 -13.41 -12.65
C LYS A 134 8.82 -12.30 -11.79
N PRO A 135 9.65 -12.64 -10.78
CA PRO A 135 10.35 -11.65 -9.98
C PRO A 135 11.38 -10.87 -10.80
N LYS A 136 11.71 -9.65 -10.36
CA LYS A 136 12.67 -8.78 -11.05
C LYS A 136 14.10 -8.88 -10.52
N SER A 137 14.26 -9.35 -9.29
CA SER A 137 15.56 -9.62 -8.71
C SER A 137 15.42 -10.68 -7.63
N ASP A 138 16.39 -11.59 -7.65
CA ASP A 138 16.65 -12.55 -6.59
C ASP A 138 18.04 -12.21 -6.05
N LYS A 139 18.12 -11.97 -4.75
CA LYS A 139 19.38 -11.73 -4.05
C LYS A 139 19.45 -12.67 -2.86
N THR A 140 20.54 -13.40 -2.76
CA THR A 140 20.93 -14.07 -1.52
C THR A 140 21.80 -13.11 -0.72
N GLU A 141 21.31 -12.67 0.43
CA GLU A 141 22.07 -11.87 1.39
C GLU A 141 22.49 -12.75 2.59
N ASN A 142 23.35 -12.24 3.46
CA ASN A 142 23.79 -12.98 4.65
C ASN A 142 22.62 -13.40 5.57
N SER A 143 21.51 -12.66 5.50
CA SER A 143 20.27 -12.88 6.25
C SER A 143 19.34 -13.93 5.64
N GLY A 144 19.55 -14.34 4.38
CA GLY A 144 18.70 -15.30 3.68
C GLY A 144 18.44 -14.93 2.21
N GLU A 145 17.43 -15.57 1.64
CA GLU A 145 16.98 -15.32 0.26
C GLU A 145 15.95 -14.19 0.24
N VAL A 146 16.13 -13.22 -0.67
CA VAL A 146 15.23 -12.09 -0.87
C VAL A 146 14.81 -12.00 -2.33
N ILE A 147 13.54 -12.32 -2.59
CA ILE A 147 12.91 -12.23 -3.90
C ILE A 147 12.06 -10.97 -3.95
N THR A 148 12.21 -10.16 -5.01
CA THR A 148 11.49 -8.88 -5.16
C THR A 148 10.67 -8.81 -6.44
N TRP A 149 9.40 -8.47 -6.28
CA TRP A 149 8.48 -8.06 -7.35
C TRP A 149 8.28 -6.55 -7.29
N LYS A 150 8.60 -5.85 -8.38
CA LYS A 150 8.32 -4.41 -8.51
C LYS A 150 7.05 -4.21 -9.32
N SER A 151 6.21 -3.27 -8.91
CA SER A 151 4.99 -2.95 -9.62
C SER A 151 5.27 -2.62 -11.09
N LYS A 152 4.30 -2.93 -11.96
CA LYS A 152 4.34 -2.52 -13.37
C LYS A 152 4.19 -1.01 -13.50
N ASP A 153 3.36 -0.40 -12.65
CA ASP A 153 3.23 1.05 -12.60
C ASP A 153 4.51 1.71 -12.10
N ARG A 154 4.84 2.84 -12.72
CA ARG A 154 5.99 3.68 -12.42
C ARG A 154 5.54 5.11 -12.14
N ILE A 155 6.44 5.96 -11.67
CA ILE A 155 6.16 7.39 -11.54
C ILE A 155 5.69 7.99 -12.88
N SER A 156 6.25 7.53 -14.01
CA SER A 156 5.80 7.92 -15.34
C SER A 156 4.37 7.48 -15.70
N SER A 157 3.77 6.54 -14.96
CA SER A 157 2.39 6.09 -15.16
C SER A 157 1.35 7.08 -14.61
N LEU A 158 1.76 8.03 -13.78
CA LEU A 158 0.89 9.08 -13.26
C LEU A 158 0.60 10.13 -14.33
N SER A 159 -0.56 10.79 -14.25
CA SER A 159 -0.82 11.96 -15.09
C SER A 159 0.17 13.09 -14.76
N LYS A 160 0.46 13.99 -15.73
CA LYS A 160 1.37 15.14 -15.50
C LYS A 160 0.97 15.97 -14.28
N SER A 161 -0.33 16.12 -14.03
CA SER A 161 -0.86 16.83 -12.86
C SER A 161 -0.52 16.11 -11.56
N GLU A 162 -0.71 14.80 -11.49
CA GLU A 162 -0.36 14.00 -10.31
C GLU A 162 1.15 13.95 -10.07
N GLN A 163 1.96 13.84 -11.13
CA GLN A 163 3.43 13.91 -10.99
C GLN A 163 3.86 15.25 -10.40
N LYS A 164 3.32 16.36 -10.90
CA LYS A 164 3.61 17.70 -10.35
C LYS A 164 3.25 17.80 -8.87
N LYS A 165 2.12 17.23 -8.45
CA LYS A 165 1.70 17.22 -7.03
C LYS A 165 2.63 16.37 -6.17
N LEU A 166 3.00 15.19 -6.65
CA LEU A 166 3.96 14.33 -5.96
C LEU A 166 5.30 15.05 -5.77
N TYR A 167 5.85 15.64 -6.83
CA TYR A 167 7.13 16.34 -6.79
C TYR A 167 7.10 17.53 -5.84
N ALA A 168 6.06 18.37 -5.92
CA ALA A 168 5.90 19.51 -5.00
C ALA A 168 5.78 19.05 -3.54
N TYR A 169 5.06 17.97 -3.27
CA TYR A 169 4.94 17.43 -1.92
C TYR A 169 6.28 16.86 -1.40
N CYS A 170 7.02 16.15 -2.25
CA CYS A 170 8.35 15.68 -1.90
C CYS A 170 9.32 16.84 -1.62
N GLU A 171 9.32 17.89 -2.45
CA GLU A 171 10.13 19.11 -2.23
C GLU A 171 9.78 19.81 -0.90
N GLU A 172 8.49 19.89 -0.56
CA GLU A 172 8.03 20.44 0.72
C GLU A 172 8.54 19.61 1.91
N LEU A 173 8.50 18.28 1.80
CA LEU A 173 9.04 17.40 2.83
C LEU A 173 10.55 17.57 2.94
N GLU A 174 11.30 17.61 1.83
CA GLU A 174 12.76 17.83 1.87
C GLU A 174 13.12 19.17 2.51
N ALA A 175 12.34 20.23 2.23
CA ALA A 175 12.52 21.54 2.88
C ALA A 175 12.29 21.50 4.40
N ARG A 176 11.56 20.49 4.91
CA ARG A 176 11.36 20.23 6.35
C ARG A 176 12.44 19.34 6.97
N GLY A 177 13.49 19.01 6.23
CA GLY A 177 14.61 18.19 6.71
C GLY A 177 14.48 16.69 6.42
N ASN A 178 13.44 16.29 5.70
CA ASN A 178 13.29 14.91 5.23
C ASN A 178 14.29 14.60 4.12
N LYS A 179 14.78 13.36 4.05
CA LYS A 179 15.84 12.98 3.09
C LYS A 179 15.37 11.93 2.09
N ASN A 180 16.07 11.87 0.96
CA ASN A 180 15.91 10.84 -0.09
C ASN A 180 14.53 10.82 -0.79
N LEU A 181 13.85 11.96 -0.91
CA LEU A 181 12.51 12.07 -1.51
C LEU A 181 12.57 12.58 -2.96
N SER A 182 13.39 11.95 -3.79
CA SER A 182 13.51 12.29 -5.22
C SER A 182 12.93 11.19 -6.12
N PRO A 183 11.61 11.20 -6.40
CA PRO A 183 10.97 10.22 -7.27
C PRO A 183 11.47 10.34 -8.71
N LYS A 184 12.05 9.25 -9.23
CA LYS A 184 12.50 9.16 -10.63
C LYS A 184 11.38 8.58 -11.49
N GLU A 185 11.19 9.10 -12.71
CA GLU A 185 10.13 8.63 -13.63
C GLU A 185 10.11 7.10 -13.82
N LYS A 186 11.30 6.48 -13.88
CA LYS A 186 11.44 5.03 -14.05
C LYS A 186 11.24 4.20 -12.79
N SER A 187 11.15 4.83 -11.62
CA SER A 187 10.94 4.14 -10.35
C SER A 187 9.58 3.44 -10.38
N ALA A 188 9.58 2.15 -10.03
CA ALA A 188 8.34 1.45 -9.73
C ALA A 188 7.65 2.14 -8.55
N ILE A 189 6.33 2.21 -8.58
CA ILE A 189 5.56 2.87 -7.53
C ILE A 189 5.74 2.15 -6.20
N ASN A 190 5.71 0.83 -6.20
CA ASN A 190 6.00 0.03 -5.02
C ASN A 190 6.46 -1.39 -5.36
N LYS A 191 6.61 -2.23 -4.32
CA LYS A 191 7.13 -3.59 -4.45
C LYS A 191 6.50 -4.54 -3.43
N ILE A 192 6.61 -5.83 -3.73
CA ILE A 192 6.40 -6.93 -2.80
C ILE A 192 7.73 -7.68 -2.67
N THR A 193 8.10 -8.07 -1.45
CA THR A 193 9.28 -8.92 -1.22
C THR A 193 8.88 -10.21 -0.52
N LEU A 194 9.50 -11.32 -0.89
CA LEU A 194 9.56 -12.53 -0.08
C LEU A 194 10.96 -12.62 0.51
N THR A 195 11.05 -12.71 1.82
CA THR A 195 12.30 -13.01 2.53
C THR A 195 12.18 -14.37 3.18
N ILE A 196 13.10 -15.29 2.86
CA ILE A 196 13.22 -16.58 3.52
C ILE A 196 14.51 -16.55 4.32
N THR A 197 14.39 -16.78 5.61
CA THR A 197 15.54 -16.86 6.53
C THR A 197 16.53 -17.93 6.09
N LYS A 198 17.82 -17.73 6.39
CA LYS A 198 18.89 -18.66 6.00
C LYS A 198 18.70 -20.10 6.48
N ASP A 199 18.04 -20.30 7.62
CA ASP A 199 17.73 -21.63 8.15
C ASP A 199 16.47 -22.25 7.54
N GLY A 200 15.79 -21.51 6.65
CA GLY A 200 14.58 -21.94 5.95
C GLY A 200 13.33 -22.03 6.84
N LYS A 201 13.38 -21.55 8.10
CA LYS A 201 12.30 -21.78 9.07
C LYS A 201 11.26 -20.68 9.10
N LYS A 202 11.57 -19.51 8.55
CA LYS A 202 10.65 -18.37 8.49
C LYS A 202 10.63 -17.76 7.11
N ALA A 203 9.42 -17.47 6.65
CA ALA A 203 9.16 -16.67 5.47
C ALA A 203 8.39 -15.40 5.85
N VAL A 204 8.78 -14.28 5.26
CA VAL A 204 8.12 -12.99 5.44
C VAL A 204 7.81 -12.41 4.07
N ILE A 205 6.53 -12.22 3.79
CA ILE A 205 6.08 -11.46 2.62
C ILE A 205 5.79 -10.03 3.08
N THR A 206 6.31 -9.04 2.37
CA THR A 206 6.03 -7.63 2.67
C THR A 206 5.55 -6.91 1.43
N TYR A 207 4.33 -6.38 1.51
CA TYR A 207 3.77 -5.42 0.57
C TYR A 207 4.17 -4.03 1.04
N TYR A 208 4.95 -3.32 0.24
CA TYR A 208 5.33 -1.95 0.55
C TYR A 208 4.38 -0.97 -0.13
N GLY A 209 4.04 0.11 0.56
CA GLY A 209 3.33 1.24 -0.01
C GLY A 209 4.24 2.14 -0.84
N ASP A 210 5.51 2.31 -0.44
CA ASP A 210 6.52 3.14 -1.11
C ASP A 210 5.92 4.46 -1.66
N TRP A 211 6.06 4.75 -2.96
CA TRP A 211 5.55 5.97 -3.57
C TRP A 211 4.02 6.08 -3.54
N ALA A 212 3.29 4.97 -3.44
CA ALA A 212 1.83 5.00 -3.37
C ALA A 212 1.32 5.76 -2.13
N VAL A 213 2.07 5.70 -1.02
CA VAL A 213 1.76 6.48 0.19
C VAL A 213 1.84 7.97 -0.13
N TYR A 214 2.98 8.45 -0.64
CA TYR A 214 3.19 9.87 -0.98
C TYR A 214 2.23 10.37 -2.05
N ILE A 215 1.92 9.53 -3.05
CA ILE A 215 0.92 9.85 -4.08
C ILE A 215 -0.44 10.10 -3.43
N ASN A 216 -0.87 9.26 -2.49
CA ASN A 216 -2.15 9.42 -1.81
C ASN A 216 -2.17 10.65 -0.90
N TYR A 217 -1.10 10.93 -0.16
CA TYR A 217 -1.00 12.16 0.63
C TYR A 217 -1.03 13.42 -0.24
N SER A 218 -0.25 13.46 -1.34
CA SER A 218 -0.22 14.60 -2.27
C SER A 218 -1.58 14.89 -2.93
N ARG A 219 -2.49 13.91 -2.97
CA ARG A 219 -3.88 14.08 -3.44
C ARG A 219 -4.78 14.68 -2.37
N ASN A 220 -4.56 14.33 -1.10
CA ASN A 220 -5.43 14.69 0.01
C ASN A 220 -5.15 16.07 0.62
N LEU A 221 -3.95 16.64 0.40
CA LEU A 221 -3.59 18.01 0.84
C LEU A 221 -4.42 19.14 0.21
N GLN A 222 -5.32 18.83 -0.72
CA GLN A 222 -6.15 19.81 -1.44
C GLN A 222 -7.65 19.67 -1.17
N LYS A 223 -8.05 18.91 -0.15
CA LYS A 223 -9.44 18.84 0.32
C LYS A 223 -9.67 19.72 1.53
#